data_AF-A0A2J6MXH4-F1
#
_entry.id   AF-A0A2J6MXH4-F1
#
_cell.length_a   1.000
_cell.length_b   1.000
_cell.length_c   1.000
_cell.angle_alpha   90.00
_cell.angle_beta   90.00
_cell.angle_gamma   90.00
#
_symmetry.space_group_name_H-M   'P 1'
#
loop_
_entity.id
_entity.type
_entity.pdbx_description
1 polymer ?
#
loop_
_entity_poly.entity_id
_entity_poly.type
_entity_poly.pdbx_seq_one_letter_code
_entity_poly.pdbx_strand_id
1 'polypeptide(L)'
;MQADPFSRDDSARLVAEVERALRERRPLRIRGGDTKAFLGRPVAGDEIDTRTHRGVVSYDPTELVVTARAGTPLAELTAVLEASGQMLPCEPPAFGEAATVGGMVASGLSGPRRPWAGAVRDYVLGCRVVTGHGKHLRFGGEVMKNVAGYDVSRLLAGSQGCLGLITEVSLKVLPQPRARESVVLELDAAEALRRLSAWRRAALPVSGACHVDGRLHVRLEGGAGSVTAALAGIGGAPLDAAFWDDLREHRLAFFADPRPLWRLSVPATAPLAPLPGDALIDWAGAQRWLKSEADAGTIRALATAAGGHATRFRAAAQASGSNITDTEIFTPLAAPLLRLHQRVKQQLDPQHLFNPGRLYAEL
;
A
#
# COMPACT_ATOMS: atom_id res chain seq x y z
N MET A 1 -30.85 4.72 -3.82
CA MET A 1 -29.70 5.23 -3.06
C MET A 1 -30.19 5.64 -1.68
N GLN A 2 -30.17 4.72 -0.70
CA GLN A 2 -30.45 5.11 0.69
C GLN A 2 -29.24 5.92 1.17
N ALA A 3 -29.47 7.16 1.59
CA ALA A 3 -28.41 7.97 2.19
C ALA A 3 -27.89 7.22 3.42
N ASP A 4 -26.59 6.92 3.44
CA ASP A 4 -25.91 6.35 4.59
C ASP A 4 -26.06 7.31 5.78
N PRO A 5 -26.74 6.91 6.87
CA PRO A 5 -26.96 7.76 8.04
C PRO A 5 -25.65 8.17 8.76
N PHE A 6 -24.51 7.57 8.41
CA PHE A 6 -23.20 7.90 8.96
C PHE A 6 -22.31 8.73 8.02
N SER A 7 -22.82 9.08 6.83
CA SER A 7 -22.12 9.95 5.89
C SER A 7 -22.07 11.38 6.41
N ARG A 8 -20.87 11.89 6.71
CA ARG A 8 -20.62 13.24 7.18
C ARG A 8 -19.59 13.94 6.30
N ASP A 9 -19.99 15.07 5.72
CA ASP A 9 -19.07 15.97 5.05
C ASP A 9 -18.50 17.01 6.04
N ASP A 10 -17.27 16.76 6.47
CA ASP A 10 -16.50 17.69 7.32
C ASP A 10 -15.41 18.46 6.57
N SER A 11 -15.55 18.62 5.24
CA SER A 11 -14.53 19.27 4.39
C SER A 11 -14.29 20.73 4.79
N ALA A 12 -15.33 21.48 5.15
CA ALA A 12 -15.21 22.86 5.58
C ALA A 12 -14.32 23.03 6.83
N ARG A 13 -14.46 22.14 7.82
CA ARG A 13 -13.58 22.13 9.01
C ARG A 13 -12.13 21.85 8.61
N LEU A 14 -11.92 20.82 7.79
CA LEU A 14 -10.57 20.44 7.34
C LEU A 14 -9.87 21.58 6.59
N VAL A 15 -10.58 22.26 5.70
CA VAL A 15 -10.06 23.44 4.99
C VAL A 15 -9.73 24.56 5.97
N ALA A 16 -10.63 24.90 6.90
CA ALA A 16 -10.41 25.94 7.88
C ALA A 16 -9.19 25.67 8.79
N GLU A 17 -8.98 24.42 9.20
CA GLU A 17 -7.80 24.02 9.99
C GLU A 17 -6.51 24.14 9.18
N VAL A 18 -6.51 23.74 7.91
CA VAL A 18 -5.36 23.91 7.01
C VAL A 18 -5.06 25.40 6.82
N GLU A 19 -6.07 26.22 6.56
CA GLU A 19 -5.89 27.67 6.39
C GLU A 19 -5.35 28.33 7.67
N ARG A 20 -5.82 27.90 8.85
CA ARG A 20 -5.28 28.37 10.13
C ARG A 20 -3.82 27.99 10.29
N ALA A 21 -3.49 26.72 10.06
CA ALA A 21 -2.11 26.23 10.16
C ALA A 21 -1.17 26.93 9.16
N LEU A 22 -1.67 27.23 7.95
CA LEU A 22 -0.96 28.01 6.94
C LEU A 22 -0.69 29.45 7.38
N ARG A 23 -1.67 30.13 7.99
CA ARG A 23 -1.48 31.49 8.55
C ARG A 23 -0.48 31.50 9.70
N GLU A 24 -0.55 30.48 10.57
CA GLU A 24 0.30 30.35 11.76
C GLU A 24 1.67 29.72 11.46
N ARG A 25 1.90 29.22 10.24
CA ARG A 25 3.09 28.46 9.83
C ARG A 25 3.38 27.27 10.73
N ARG A 26 2.33 26.56 11.15
CA ARG A 26 2.43 25.38 12.01
C ARG A 26 2.28 24.11 11.17
N PRO A 27 3.30 23.24 11.10
CA PRO A 27 3.18 21.99 10.37
C PRO A 27 2.05 21.12 10.92
N LEU A 28 1.46 20.33 10.03
CA LEU A 28 0.36 19.42 10.31
C LEU A 28 0.81 17.96 10.18
N ARG A 29 0.48 17.17 11.20
CA ARG A 29 0.50 15.71 11.17
C ARG A 29 -0.90 15.21 10.77
N ILE A 30 -1.03 14.75 9.54
CA ILE A 30 -2.31 14.21 9.05
C ILE A 30 -2.57 12.85 9.70
N ARG A 31 -3.72 12.70 10.36
CA ARG A 31 -4.16 11.44 10.98
C ARG A 31 -5.50 10.96 10.39
N GLY A 32 -5.52 9.71 9.96
CA GLY A 32 -6.74 8.93 9.75
C GLY A 32 -6.96 7.98 10.92
N GLY A 33 -6.87 6.67 10.65
CA GLY A 33 -6.94 5.62 11.67
C GLY A 33 -5.67 5.41 12.51
N ASP A 34 -4.57 6.03 12.11
CA ASP A 34 -3.21 5.86 12.69
C ASP A 34 -2.65 4.43 12.74
N THR A 35 -3.33 3.45 12.13
CA THR A 35 -2.90 2.03 12.08
C THR A 35 -1.56 1.79 11.36
N LYS A 36 -1.06 2.80 10.65
CA LYS A 36 0.17 2.79 9.86
C LYS A 36 1.19 3.84 10.36
N ALA A 37 1.04 4.31 11.60
CA ALA A 37 1.91 5.32 12.20
C ALA A 37 3.41 4.95 12.14
N PHE A 38 3.72 3.65 12.20
CA PHE A 38 5.07 3.09 12.14
C PHE A 38 5.78 3.29 10.79
N LEU A 39 5.06 3.69 9.72
CA LEU A 39 5.64 3.94 8.41
C LEU A 39 6.27 5.34 8.33
N GLY A 40 7.44 5.41 7.72
CA GLY A 40 8.13 6.67 7.49
C GLY A 40 8.64 7.29 8.79
N ARG A 41 9.25 8.46 8.66
CA ARG A 41 9.89 9.16 9.78
C ARG A 41 8.82 9.74 10.71
N PRO A 42 9.10 9.89 12.01
CA PRO A 42 8.19 10.59 12.91
C PRO A 42 8.00 12.04 12.43
N VAL A 43 6.77 12.54 12.52
CA VAL A 43 6.39 13.90 12.11
C VAL A 43 6.17 14.74 13.35
N ALA A 44 6.85 15.88 13.43
CA ALA A 44 6.53 16.94 14.37
C ALA A 44 5.50 17.90 13.72
N GLY A 45 4.36 18.12 14.38
CA GLY A 45 3.31 18.99 13.88
C GLY A 45 2.01 18.80 14.64
N ASP A 46 1.10 19.76 14.50
CA ASP A 46 -0.24 19.68 15.06
C ASP A 46 -1.04 18.61 14.34
N GLU A 47 -1.81 17.84 15.08
CA GLU A 47 -2.61 16.80 14.46
C GLU A 47 -3.84 17.39 13.77
N ILE A 48 -4.10 16.91 12.54
CA ILE A 48 -5.37 17.12 11.83
C ILE A 48 -6.04 15.76 11.59
N ASP A 49 -7.18 15.55 12.26
CA ASP A 49 -7.95 14.31 12.19
C ASP A 49 -8.93 14.32 11.01
N THR A 50 -8.89 13.29 10.18
CA THR A 50 -9.76 13.16 9.00
C THR A 50 -10.98 12.26 9.21
N ARG A 51 -11.06 11.52 10.34
CA ARG A 51 -12.07 10.46 10.57
C ARG A 51 -13.51 10.96 10.62
N THR A 52 -13.72 12.23 10.94
CA THR A 52 -15.06 12.85 10.93
C THR A 52 -15.59 13.11 9.52
N HIS A 53 -14.72 13.21 8.51
CA HIS A 53 -15.09 13.31 7.10
C HIS A 53 -15.22 11.90 6.51
N ARG A 54 -16.40 11.29 6.68
CA ARG A 54 -16.66 9.84 6.52
C ARG A 54 -17.87 9.57 5.63
N GLY A 55 -17.87 8.39 5.01
CA GLY A 55 -18.99 7.85 4.24
C GLY A 55 -18.71 7.82 2.74
N VAL A 56 -19.51 7.02 2.05
CA VAL A 56 -19.50 6.94 0.58
C VAL A 56 -20.21 8.16 0.00
N VAL A 57 -19.56 8.84 -0.94
CA VAL A 57 -20.07 10.03 -1.65
C VAL A 57 -20.93 9.60 -2.83
N SER A 58 -20.43 8.66 -3.63
CA SER A 58 -21.12 8.06 -4.77
C SER A 58 -20.66 6.61 -4.93
N TYR A 59 -21.55 5.73 -5.37
CA TYR A 59 -21.19 4.37 -5.74
C TYR A 59 -22.06 3.92 -6.90
N ASP A 60 -21.40 3.60 -8.02
CA ASP A 60 -22.01 2.95 -9.17
C ASP A 60 -21.42 1.54 -9.32
N PRO A 61 -22.14 0.50 -8.86
CA PRO A 61 -21.68 -0.88 -9.00
C PRO A 61 -21.57 -1.34 -10.45
N THR A 62 -22.35 -0.77 -11.37
CA THR A 62 -22.33 -1.19 -12.79
C THR A 62 -21.08 -0.65 -13.48
N GLU A 63 -20.73 0.60 -13.20
CA GLU A 63 -19.52 1.24 -13.72
C GLU A 63 -18.25 0.83 -12.97
N LEU A 64 -18.38 0.07 -11.87
CA LEU A 64 -17.28 -0.36 -11.00
C LEU A 64 -16.50 0.83 -10.41
N VAL A 65 -17.21 1.89 -10.02
CA VAL A 65 -16.62 3.11 -9.46
C VAL A 65 -17.27 3.46 -8.13
N VAL A 66 -16.44 3.69 -7.11
CA VAL A 66 -16.85 4.20 -5.80
C VAL A 66 -16.06 5.45 -5.44
N THR A 67 -16.74 6.49 -4.97
CA THR A 67 -16.12 7.67 -4.38
C THR A 67 -16.41 7.67 -2.88
N ALA A 68 -15.35 7.70 -2.06
CA ALA A 68 -15.47 7.70 -0.60
C ALA A 68 -14.66 8.83 0.02
N ARG A 69 -15.13 9.32 1.17
CA ARG A 69 -14.41 10.30 1.97
C ARG A 69 -13.20 9.66 2.66
N ALA A 70 -12.14 10.44 2.85
CA ALA A 70 -10.85 9.97 3.35
C ALA A 70 -10.89 9.38 4.78
N GLY A 71 -11.81 9.87 5.61
CA GLY A 71 -12.04 9.37 6.96
C GLY A 71 -12.88 8.08 7.03
N THR A 72 -13.43 7.62 5.90
CA THR A 72 -14.24 6.39 5.87
C THR A 72 -13.40 5.19 6.32
N PRO A 73 -13.86 4.42 7.32
CA PRO A 73 -13.21 3.17 7.70
C PRO A 73 -13.10 2.24 6.50
N LEU A 74 -11.92 1.63 6.34
CA LEU A 74 -11.67 0.71 5.24
C LEU A 74 -12.59 -0.51 5.33
N ALA A 75 -12.88 -1.00 6.54
CA ALA A 75 -13.83 -2.09 6.76
C ALA A 75 -15.25 -1.75 6.28
N GLU A 76 -15.69 -0.51 6.45
CA GLU A 76 -17.01 -0.06 5.96
C GLU A 76 -17.05 -0.04 4.44
N LEU A 77 -16.02 0.52 3.78
CA LEU A 77 -15.92 0.49 2.32
C LEU A 77 -15.91 -0.95 1.80
N THR A 78 -15.11 -1.83 2.41
CA THR A 78 -15.04 -3.26 2.04
C THR A 78 -16.42 -3.91 2.15
N ALA A 79 -17.15 -3.70 3.26
CA ALA A 79 -18.48 -4.27 3.43
C ALA A 79 -19.49 -3.79 2.37
N VAL A 80 -19.44 -2.50 1.99
CA VAL A 80 -20.28 -1.95 0.91
C VAL A 80 -19.99 -2.63 -0.43
N LEU A 81 -18.71 -2.87 -0.74
CA LEU A 81 -18.31 -3.54 -1.98
C LEU A 81 -18.68 -5.03 -1.96
N GLU A 82 -18.47 -5.72 -0.85
CA GLU A 82 -18.81 -7.13 -0.67
C GLU A 82 -20.31 -7.39 -0.83
N ALA A 83 -21.16 -6.49 -0.30
CA ALA A 83 -22.60 -6.55 -0.47
C ALA A 83 -23.05 -6.48 -1.95
N SER A 84 -22.20 -5.93 -2.83
CA SER A 84 -22.40 -5.87 -4.27
C SER A 84 -21.59 -6.91 -5.06
N GLY A 85 -20.96 -7.87 -4.37
CA GLY A 85 -20.10 -8.90 -5.00
C GLY A 85 -18.82 -8.32 -5.61
N GLN A 86 -18.30 -7.23 -5.06
CA GLN A 86 -17.12 -6.50 -5.52
C GLN A 86 -16.02 -6.45 -4.47
N MET A 87 -14.84 -5.97 -4.86
CA MET A 87 -13.67 -5.89 -4.01
C MET A 87 -12.70 -4.77 -4.42
N LEU A 88 -11.85 -4.37 -3.48
CA LEU A 88 -10.61 -3.64 -3.77
C LEU A 88 -9.53 -4.62 -4.26
N PRO A 89 -9.08 -4.55 -5.53
CA PRO A 89 -8.23 -5.61 -6.08
C PRO A 89 -6.80 -5.60 -5.53
N CYS A 90 -6.33 -4.45 -5.06
CA CYS A 90 -4.98 -4.28 -4.55
C CYS A 90 -4.77 -4.85 -3.14
N GLU A 91 -5.82 -5.38 -2.49
CA GLU A 91 -5.79 -6.00 -1.15
C GLU A 91 -4.98 -5.20 -0.13
N PRO A 92 -5.30 -3.91 0.11
CA PRO A 92 -4.48 -3.06 0.95
C PRO A 92 -4.51 -3.53 2.42
N PRO A 93 -3.36 -3.64 3.10
CA PRO A 93 -3.33 -4.04 4.50
C PRO A 93 -3.94 -2.97 5.40
N ALA A 94 -4.74 -3.41 6.39
CA ALA A 94 -5.38 -2.51 7.33
C ALA A 94 -4.45 -2.15 8.51
N PHE A 95 -3.73 -3.15 9.03
CA PHE A 95 -2.92 -3.11 10.26
C PHE A 95 -3.71 -2.65 11.50
N GLY A 96 -5.01 -2.95 11.53
CA GLY A 96 -5.93 -2.58 12.60
C GLY A 96 -7.29 -2.11 12.07
N GLU A 97 -8.30 -2.20 12.92
CA GLU A 97 -9.71 -1.95 12.54
C GLU A 97 -9.99 -0.48 12.21
N ALA A 98 -9.20 0.44 12.75
CA ALA A 98 -9.39 1.88 12.56
C ALA A 98 -8.90 2.40 11.20
N ALA A 99 -8.31 1.56 10.34
CA ALA A 99 -7.76 1.99 9.05
C ALA A 99 -8.80 2.74 8.20
N THR A 100 -8.38 3.81 7.51
CA THR A 100 -9.28 4.64 6.68
C THR A 100 -8.88 4.63 5.21
N VAL A 101 -9.82 4.97 4.32
CA VAL A 101 -9.60 5.08 2.87
C VAL A 101 -8.47 6.05 2.53
N GLY A 102 -8.43 7.22 3.18
CA GLY A 102 -7.36 8.21 2.98
C GLY A 102 -6.00 7.68 3.42
N GLY A 103 -5.96 6.99 4.58
CA GLY A 103 -4.72 6.36 5.08
C GLY A 103 -4.24 5.21 4.20
N MET A 104 -5.16 4.41 3.66
CA MET A 104 -4.88 3.38 2.66
C MET A 104 -4.18 3.98 1.43
N VAL A 105 -4.79 5.00 0.81
CA VAL A 105 -4.21 5.65 -0.38
C VAL A 105 -2.88 6.31 -0.04
N ALA A 106 -2.82 7.14 0.99
CA ALA A 106 -1.60 7.84 1.38
C ALA A 106 -0.44 6.87 1.68
N SER A 107 -0.71 5.70 2.25
CA SER A 107 0.31 4.67 2.49
C SER A 107 0.78 3.95 1.22
N GLY A 108 -0.08 3.84 0.21
CA GLY A 108 0.20 3.18 -1.07
C GLY A 108 0.56 1.70 -0.95
N LEU A 109 0.23 1.05 0.18
CA LEU A 109 0.52 -0.36 0.41
C LEU A 109 -0.48 -1.24 -0.32
N SER A 110 -0.03 -2.40 -0.81
CA SER A 110 -0.86 -3.39 -1.50
C SER A 110 -0.54 -4.77 -0.96
N GLY A 111 -1.49 -5.68 -1.05
CA GLY A 111 -1.39 -7.04 -0.53
C GLY A 111 -0.84 -8.04 -1.56
N PRO A 112 -0.98 -9.34 -1.26
CA PRO A 112 -0.39 -10.42 -2.06
C PRO A 112 -0.82 -10.44 -3.54
N ARG A 113 -2.02 -9.92 -3.88
CA ARG A 113 -2.49 -9.87 -5.28
C ARG A 113 -1.78 -8.87 -6.18
N ARG A 114 -0.96 -7.96 -5.64
CA ARG A 114 -0.38 -6.83 -6.40
C ARG A 114 0.26 -7.21 -7.75
N PRO A 115 1.02 -8.32 -7.91
CA PRO A 115 1.61 -8.65 -9.22
C PRO A 115 0.62 -8.94 -10.33
N TRP A 116 -0.58 -9.42 -9.96
CA TRP A 116 -1.60 -9.87 -10.91
C TRP A 116 -2.75 -8.86 -11.06
N ALA A 117 -3.03 -8.10 -10.01
CA ALA A 117 -4.09 -7.10 -10.01
C ALA A 117 -3.60 -5.65 -9.98
N GLY A 118 -2.32 -5.37 -9.72
CA GLY A 118 -1.82 -3.99 -9.61
C GLY A 118 -1.89 -3.42 -8.19
N ALA A 119 -1.34 -2.22 -8.04
CA ALA A 119 -1.19 -1.52 -6.78
C ALA A 119 -2.36 -0.55 -6.52
N VAL A 120 -2.47 -0.04 -5.29
CA VAL A 120 -3.51 0.95 -4.91
C VAL A 120 -3.60 2.11 -5.91
N ARG A 121 -2.46 2.66 -6.32
CA ARG A 121 -2.42 3.79 -7.27
C ARG A 121 -3.04 3.46 -8.63
N ASP A 122 -3.02 2.20 -9.06
CA ASP A 122 -3.54 1.79 -10.37
C ASP A 122 -5.08 1.82 -10.39
N TYR A 123 -5.70 1.86 -9.20
CA TYR A 123 -7.15 1.92 -8.99
C TYR A 123 -7.65 3.31 -8.59
N VAL A 124 -6.78 4.30 -8.39
CA VAL A 124 -7.20 5.69 -8.16
C VAL A 124 -7.60 6.31 -9.49
N LEU A 125 -8.85 6.74 -9.59
CA LEU A 125 -9.42 7.43 -10.75
C LEU A 125 -9.42 8.95 -10.58
N GLY A 126 -9.58 9.40 -9.34
CA GLY A 126 -9.61 10.81 -8.98
C GLY A 126 -9.58 11.01 -7.47
N CYS A 127 -9.40 12.26 -7.06
CA CYS A 127 -9.38 12.64 -5.66
C CYS A 127 -9.77 14.11 -5.47
N ARG A 128 -10.18 14.43 -4.24
CA ARG A 128 -10.16 15.81 -3.73
C ARG A 128 -9.10 15.96 -2.67
N VAL A 129 -8.35 17.05 -2.72
CA VAL A 129 -7.22 17.31 -1.83
C VAL A 129 -7.19 18.77 -1.42
N VAL A 130 -6.88 19.05 -0.15
CA VAL A 130 -6.51 20.39 0.29
C VAL A 130 -5.00 20.54 0.15
N THR A 131 -4.56 21.49 -0.68
CA THR A 131 -3.13 21.76 -0.93
C THR A 131 -2.55 22.70 0.13
N GLY A 132 -1.22 22.84 0.18
CA GLY A 132 -0.54 23.77 1.08
C GLY A 132 -0.73 25.24 0.69
N HIS A 133 -1.52 25.51 -0.35
CA HIS A 133 -2.06 26.84 -0.66
C HIS A 133 -3.42 27.10 0.01
N GLY A 134 -3.91 26.16 0.83
CA GLY A 134 -5.25 26.21 1.43
C GLY A 134 -6.39 25.99 0.42
N LYS A 135 -6.09 25.50 -0.79
CA LYS A 135 -7.09 25.31 -1.84
C LYS A 135 -7.61 23.88 -1.85
N HIS A 136 -8.93 23.71 -1.86
CA HIS A 136 -9.59 22.42 -2.03
C HIS A 136 -9.78 22.13 -3.51
N LEU A 137 -8.89 21.30 -4.06
CA LEU A 137 -8.81 21.02 -5.49
C LEU A 137 -9.32 19.61 -5.79
N ARG A 138 -9.83 19.43 -7.02
CA ARG A 138 -10.22 18.13 -7.58
C ARG A 138 -9.24 17.75 -8.68
N PHE A 139 -8.75 16.52 -8.64
CA PHE A 139 -7.88 15.94 -9.66
C PHE A 139 -8.46 14.62 -10.18
N GLY A 140 -8.25 14.34 -11.46
CA GLY A 140 -8.83 13.17 -12.13
C GLY A 140 -10.34 13.29 -12.32
N GLY A 141 -10.99 12.14 -12.52
CA GLY A 141 -12.44 12.05 -12.76
C GLY A 141 -12.89 10.59 -12.86
N GLU A 142 -14.19 10.36 -12.75
CA GLU A 142 -14.80 9.01 -12.71
C GLU A 142 -14.77 8.29 -14.09
N VAL A 143 -14.24 8.93 -15.13
CA VAL A 143 -14.22 8.39 -16.50
C VAL A 143 -12.95 7.59 -16.80
N MET A 144 -13.10 6.46 -17.51
CA MET A 144 -11.99 5.53 -17.83
C MET A 144 -10.89 6.11 -18.72
N LYS A 145 -11.11 7.26 -19.38
CA LYS A 145 -10.10 7.95 -20.21
C LYS A 145 -9.92 9.39 -19.74
N ASN A 146 -8.89 9.61 -18.92
CA ASN A 146 -8.41 10.95 -18.57
C ASN A 146 -7.13 11.23 -19.36
N VAL A 147 -7.24 11.96 -20.48
CA VAL A 147 -6.12 12.23 -21.42
C VAL A 147 -5.54 13.65 -21.28
N ALA A 148 -6.01 14.43 -20.32
CA ALA A 148 -5.60 15.82 -20.12
C ALA A 148 -4.97 16.03 -18.73
N GLY A 149 -3.79 16.65 -18.72
CA GLY A 149 -3.07 17.07 -17.50
C GLY A 149 -2.21 15.99 -16.85
N TYR A 150 -1.54 16.38 -15.75
CA TYR A 150 -0.74 15.48 -14.93
C TYR A 150 -1.62 14.69 -13.96
N ASP A 151 -1.31 13.40 -13.79
CA ASP A 151 -2.06 12.51 -12.90
C ASP A 151 -1.66 12.68 -11.43
N VAL A 152 -2.06 13.80 -10.84
CA VAL A 152 -1.85 14.11 -9.42
C VAL A 152 -2.57 13.09 -8.53
N SER A 153 -3.69 12.52 -8.99
CA SER A 153 -4.48 11.57 -8.20
C SER A 153 -3.69 10.31 -7.86
N ARG A 154 -2.98 9.74 -8.83
CA ARG A 154 -2.10 8.58 -8.61
C ARG A 154 -0.82 8.94 -7.86
N LEU A 155 -0.35 10.18 -7.98
CA LEU A 155 0.83 10.67 -7.24
C LEU A 155 0.58 10.75 -5.72
N LEU A 156 -0.66 10.99 -5.30
CA LEU A 156 -1.01 11.00 -3.87
C LEU A 156 -0.91 9.60 -3.23
N ALA A 157 -1.03 8.54 -4.02
CA ALA A 157 -0.89 7.18 -3.52
C ALA A 157 0.56 6.88 -3.14
N GLY A 158 0.82 6.60 -1.86
CA GLY A 158 2.17 6.43 -1.32
C GLY A 158 2.89 7.74 -0.95
N SER A 159 2.23 8.89 -1.09
CA SER A 159 2.79 10.20 -0.69
C SER A 159 2.93 10.40 0.82
N GLN A 160 2.36 9.49 1.62
CA GLN A 160 2.26 9.58 3.09
C GLN A 160 1.71 10.93 3.59
N GLY A 161 0.85 11.58 2.80
CA GLY A 161 0.25 12.86 3.11
C GLY A 161 1.17 14.07 2.91
N CYS A 162 2.39 13.90 2.41
CA CYS A 162 3.36 14.99 2.23
C CYS A 162 3.01 15.99 1.11
N LEU A 163 2.03 15.66 0.28
CA LEU A 163 1.64 16.43 -0.90
C LEU A 163 0.27 17.10 -0.78
N GLY A 164 -0.42 16.93 0.36
CA GLY A 164 -1.75 17.47 0.57
C GLY A 164 -2.61 16.58 1.45
N LEU A 165 -3.69 17.16 1.97
CA LEU A 165 -4.68 16.46 2.76
C LEU A 165 -5.77 15.90 1.86
N ILE A 166 -5.76 14.58 1.65
CA ILE A 166 -6.79 13.87 0.90
C ILE A 166 -8.12 13.98 1.65
N THR A 167 -9.17 14.40 0.95
CA THR A 167 -10.55 14.52 1.48
C THR A 167 -11.48 13.50 0.84
N GLU A 168 -11.36 13.25 -0.46
CA GLU A 168 -12.14 12.24 -1.17
C GLU A 168 -11.25 11.46 -2.14
N VAL A 169 -11.61 10.21 -2.41
CA VAL A 169 -10.96 9.37 -3.41
C VAL A 169 -12.02 8.63 -4.21
N SER A 170 -11.92 8.70 -5.54
CA SER A 170 -12.67 7.87 -6.48
C SER A 170 -11.80 6.70 -6.90
N LEU A 171 -12.31 5.48 -6.71
CA LEU A 171 -11.63 4.22 -6.92
C LEU A 171 -12.36 3.37 -7.94
N LYS A 172 -11.60 2.76 -8.85
CA LYS A 172 -12.06 1.61 -9.62
C LYS A 172 -12.07 0.38 -8.70
N VAL A 173 -13.17 -0.35 -8.70
CA VAL A 173 -13.32 -1.64 -8.00
C VAL A 173 -13.45 -2.76 -9.03
N LEU A 174 -13.41 -4.02 -8.61
CA LEU A 174 -13.65 -5.15 -9.51
C LEU A 174 -14.64 -6.14 -8.90
N PRO A 175 -15.34 -6.93 -9.72
CA PRO A 175 -16.10 -8.08 -9.24
C PRO A 175 -15.20 -9.06 -8.48
N GLN A 176 -15.76 -9.71 -7.48
CA GLN A 176 -15.12 -10.85 -6.83
C GLN A 176 -14.99 -12.02 -7.82
N PRO A 177 -13.91 -12.82 -7.73
CA PRO A 177 -13.77 -14.00 -8.58
C PRO A 177 -14.83 -15.04 -8.25
N ARG A 178 -15.28 -15.79 -9.26
CA ARG A 178 -16.30 -16.83 -9.10
C ARG A 178 -15.81 -18.06 -8.33
N ALA A 179 -14.50 -18.32 -8.38
CA ALA A 179 -13.83 -19.38 -7.65
C ALA A 179 -12.49 -18.88 -7.11
N ARG A 180 -12.13 -19.36 -5.92
CA ARG A 180 -10.87 -19.09 -5.24
C ARG A 180 -10.41 -20.38 -4.58
N GLU A 181 -9.20 -20.80 -4.90
CA GLU A 181 -8.59 -21.99 -4.29
C GLU A 181 -7.15 -21.69 -3.91
N SER A 182 -6.65 -22.35 -2.86
CA SER A 182 -5.28 -22.18 -2.39
C SER A 182 -4.62 -23.51 -2.13
N VAL A 183 -3.37 -23.63 -2.54
CA VAL A 183 -2.56 -24.83 -2.34
C VAL A 183 -1.16 -24.48 -1.83
N VAL A 184 -0.54 -25.45 -1.16
CA VAL A 184 0.85 -25.39 -0.71
C VAL A 184 1.65 -26.52 -1.32
N LEU A 185 2.88 -26.21 -1.73
CA LEU A 185 3.83 -27.14 -2.31
C LEU A 185 5.16 -27.06 -1.56
N GLU A 186 5.74 -28.20 -1.19
CA GLU A 186 7.11 -28.28 -0.64
C GLU A 186 8.11 -28.08 -1.80
N LEU A 187 8.63 -26.87 -1.94
CA LEU A 187 9.55 -26.48 -3.00
C LEU A 187 10.56 -25.50 -2.43
N ASP A 188 11.84 -25.63 -2.78
CA ASP A 188 12.79 -24.57 -2.50
C ASP A 188 12.45 -23.28 -3.28
N ALA A 189 13.04 -22.17 -2.85
CA ALA A 189 12.73 -20.86 -3.42
C ALA A 189 13.07 -20.75 -4.92
N ALA A 190 14.13 -21.40 -5.39
CA ALA A 190 14.56 -21.33 -6.78
C ALA A 190 13.58 -22.07 -7.69
N GLU A 191 13.19 -23.28 -7.30
CA GLU A 191 12.19 -24.08 -7.99
C GLU A 191 10.81 -23.39 -7.96
N ALA A 192 10.43 -22.81 -6.81
CA ALA A 192 9.20 -22.04 -6.68
C ALA A 192 9.11 -20.89 -7.71
N LEU A 193 10.16 -20.07 -7.83
CA LEU A 193 10.21 -18.97 -8.80
C LEU A 193 10.23 -19.47 -10.25
N ARG A 194 10.89 -20.60 -10.52
CA ARG A 194 10.88 -21.23 -11.85
C ARG A 194 9.47 -21.67 -12.25
N ARG A 195 8.73 -22.31 -11.33
CA ARG A 195 7.34 -22.72 -11.56
C ARG A 195 6.41 -21.53 -11.75
N LEU A 196 6.49 -20.51 -10.90
CA LEU A 196 5.69 -19.28 -11.03
C LEU A 196 5.92 -18.59 -12.38
N SER A 197 7.17 -18.55 -12.84
CA SER A 197 7.51 -18.01 -14.16
C SER A 197 6.90 -18.82 -15.30
N ALA A 198 6.89 -20.15 -15.18
CA ALA A 198 6.24 -21.04 -16.16
C ALA A 198 4.72 -20.88 -16.17
N TRP A 199 4.09 -20.84 -14.99
CA TRP A 199 2.65 -20.65 -14.84
C TRP A 199 2.18 -19.30 -15.38
N ARG A 200 2.97 -18.24 -15.19
CA ARG A 200 2.70 -16.93 -15.78
C ARG A 200 2.72 -16.99 -17.32
N ARG A 201 3.69 -17.68 -17.93
CA ARG A 201 3.74 -17.86 -19.40
C ARG A 201 2.57 -18.69 -19.93
N ALA A 202 2.11 -19.66 -19.16
CA ALA A 202 0.95 -20.47 -19.46
C ALA A 202 -0.39 -19.81 -19.08
N ALA A 203 -0.37 -18.55 -18.62
CA ALA A 203 -1.54 -17.77 -18.22
C ALA A 203 -2.45 -18.47 -17.19
N LEU A 204 -1.84 -19.22 -16.25
CA LEU A 204 -2.62 -19.78 -15.14
C LEU A 204 -3.20 -18.65 -14.28
N PRO A 205 -4.39 -18.86 -13.68
CA PRO A 205 -5.14 -17.86 -12.91
C PRO A 205 -4.53 -17.61 -11.51
N VAL A 206 -3.21 -17.50 -11.42
CA VAL A 206 -2.52 -17.19 -10.16
C VAL A 206 -2.85 -15.77 -9.74
N SER A 207 -3.18 -15.58 -8.46
CA SER A 207 -3.52 -14.29 -7.87
C SER A 207 -2.84 -14.04 -6.52
N GLY A 208 -1.96 -14.95 -6.10
CA GLY A 208 -1.16 -14.87 -4.87
C GLY A 208 -0.04 -15.89 -4.93
N ALA A 209 1.17 -15.50 -4.52
CA ALA A 209 2.29 -16.43 -4.35
C ALA A 209 3.25 -15.94 -3.28
N CYS A 210 3.48 -16.80 -2.28
CA CYS A 210 4.38 -16.55 -1.17
C CYS A 210 5.24 -17.78 -0.90
N HIS A 211 6.55 -17.63 -0.85
CA HIS A 211 7.50 -18.66 -0.43
C HIS A 211 8.05 -18.32 0.96
N VAL A 212 7.84 -19.25 1.89
CA VAL A 212 8.29 -19.17 3.29
C VAL A 212 8.48 -20.60 3.81
N ASP A 213 9.47 -20.81 4.68
CA ASP A 213 9.73 -22.09 5.35
C ASP A 213 9.83 -23.31 4.40
N GLY A 214 10.48 -23.11 3.24
CA GLY A 214 10.66 -24.17 2.24
C GLY A 214 9.39 -24.55 1.47
N ARG A 215 8.35 -23.71 1.53
CA ARG A 215 7.04 -23.97 0.94
C ARG A 215 6.57 -22.83 0.06
N LEU A 216 6.07 -23.16 -1.12
CA LEU A 216 5.36 -22.25 -1.99
C LEU A 216 3.85 -22.33 -1.72
N HIS A 217 3.28 -21.22 -1.26
CA HIS A 217 1.85 -21.00 -1.08
C HIS A 217 1.32 -20.28 -2.31
N VAL A 218 0.27 -20.80 -2.94
CA VAL A 218 -0.28 -20.29 -4.20
C VAL A 218 -1.78 -20.10 -4.08
N ARG A 219 -2.30 -18.95 -4.53
CA ARG A 219 -3.73 -18.68 -4.68
C ARG A 219 -4.08 -18.63 -6.15
N LEU A 220 -5.20 -19.28 -6.50
CA LEU A 220 -5.79 -19.28 -7.82
C LEU A 220 -7.17 -18.65 -7.75
N GLU A 221 -7.48 -17.75 -8.66
CA GLU A 221 -8.78 -17.06 -8.71
C GLU A 221 -9.25 -16.81 -10.14
N GLY A 222 -10.52 -17.06 -10.42
CA GLY A 222 -11.09 -16.84 -11.73
C GLY A 222 -12.44 -17.53 -11.91
N GLY A 223 -12.70 -18.03 -13.12
CA GLY A 223 -13.83 -18.92 -13.36
C GLY A 223 -13.57 -20.32 -12.80
N ALA A 224 -14.61 -21.00 -12.30
CA ALA A 224 -14.51 -22.32 -11.67
C ALA A 224 -13.71 -23.33 -12.51
N GLY A 225 -14.04 -23.49 -13.80
CA GLY A 225 -13.31 -24.42 -14.68
C GLY A 225 -11.83 -24.08 -14.86
N SER A 226 -11.47 -22.79 -14.93
CA SER A 226 -10.06 -22.37 -15.04
C SER A 226 -9.29 -22.65 -13.76
N VAL A 227 -9.91 -22.45 -12.59
CA VAL A 227 -9.29 -22.73 -11.30
C VAL A 227 -9.11 -24.23 -11.11
N THR A 228 -10.14 -25.04 -11.38
CA THR A 228 -10.07 -26.51 -11.29
C THR A 228 -9.00 -27.08 -12.21
N ALA A 229 -8.91 -26.61 -13.46
CA ALA A 229 -7.88 -27.07 -14.40
C ALA A 229 -6.47 -26.69 -13.94
N ALA A 230 -6.28 -25.47 -13.43
CA ALA A 230 -5.00 -25.02 -12.89
C ALA A 230 -4.57 -25.81 -11.65
N LEU A 231 -5.51 -26.10 -10.74
CA LEU A 231 -5.26 -26.94 -9.57
C LEU A 231 -4.78 -28.34 -9.96
N ALA A 232 -5.44 -28.98 -10.93
CA ALA A 232 -5.06 -30.30 -11.41
C ALA A 232 -3.62 -30.32 -11.99
N GLY A 233 -3.21 -29.24 -12.65
CA GLY A 233 -1.85 -29.11 -13.20
C GLY A 233 -0.77 -28.73 -12.17
N ILE A 234 -1.13 -27.96 -11.14
CA ILE A 234 -0.20 -27.53 -10.09
C ILE A 234 0.02 -28.63 -9.05
N GLY A 235 -1.06 -29.28 -8.60
CA GLY A 235 -1.06 -30.18 -7.45
C GLY A 235 -0.88 -29.45 -6.12
N GLY A 236 -0.33 -30.15 -5.13
CA GLY A 236 -0.11 -29.62 -3.78
C GLY A 236 -1.22 -29.98 -2.78
N ALA A 237 -0.98 -29.68 -1.50
CA ALA A 237 -1.97 -29.87 -0.45
C ALA A 237 -2.89 -28.64 -0.34
N PRO A 238 -4.16 -28.78 0.05
CA PRO A 238 -5.04 -27.64 0.32
C PRO A 238 -4.43 -26.69 1.36
N LEU A 239 -4.59 -25.38 1.13
CA LEU A 239 -4.15 -24.33 2.05
C LEU A 239 -5.36 -23.55 2.56
N ASP A 240 -5.38 -23.28 3.87
CA ASP A 240 -6.38 -22.40 4.49
C ASP A 240 -6.31 -20.98 3.89
N ALA A 241 -7.46 -20.46 3.47
CA ALA A 241 -7.58 -19.12 2.91
C ALA A 241 -7.13 -18.02 3.88
N ALA A 242 -7.22 -18.24 5.20
CA ALA A 242 -6.77 -17.30 6.23
C ALA A 242 -5.28 -16.92 6.09
N PHE A 243 -4.46 -17.79 5.49
CA PHE A 243 -3.05 -17.51 5.21
C PHE A 243 -2.84 -16.19 4.47
N TRP A 244 -3.70 -15.86 3.50
CA TRP A 244 -3.55 -14.64 2.70
C TRP A 244 -3.87 -13.37 3.47
N ASP A 245 -4.84 -13.44 4.38
CA ASP A 245 -5.14 -12.36 5.30
C ASP A 245 -4.00 -12.18 6.31
N ASP A 246 -3.43 -13.28 6.81
CA ASP A 246 -2.29 -13.24 7.72
C ASP A 246 -1.02 -12.74 7.05
N LEU A 247 -0.78 -13.09 5.78
CA LEU A 247 0.32 -12.53 5.00
C LEU A 247 0.12 -11.02 4.80
N ARG A 248 -1.08 -10.60 4.37
CA ARG A 248 -1.41 -9.18 4.14
C ARG A 248 -1.26 -8.36 5.43
N GLU A 249 -1.82 -8.83 6.54
CA GLU A 249 -1.82 -8.11 7.83
C GLU A 249 -0.53 -8.31 8.64
N HIS A 250 0.45 -9.06 8.10
CA HIS A 250 1.71 -9.41 8.76
C HIS A 250 1.53 -10.17 10.09
N ARG A 251 0.63 -11.16 10.12
CA ARG A 251 0.32 -12.02 11.27
C ARG A 251 0.97 -13.42 11.20
N LEU A 252 1.60 -13.78 10.08
CA LEU A 252 2.38 -15.02 9.97
C LEU A 252 3.53 -15.05 10.98
N ALA A 253 3.96 -16.26 11.39
CA ALA A 253 5.05 -16.47 12.36
C ALA A 253 6.35 -15.73 11.98
N PHE A 254 6.69 -15.67 10.69
CA PHE A 254 7.82 -14.90 10.17
C PHE A 254 7.85 -13.44 10.66
N PHE A 255 6.68 -12.80 10.80
CA PHE A 255 6.59 -11.39 11.20
C PHE A 255 6.69 -11.17 12.71
N ALA A 256 6.49 -12.22 13.52
CA ALA A 256 6.54 -12.15 14.99
C ALA A 256 7.97 -11.98 15.54
N ASP A 257 8.99 -12.27 14.74
CA ASP A 257 10.39 -12.02 15.08
C ASP A 257 10.64 -10.52 15.42
N PRO A 258 11.37 -10.19 16.50
CA PRO A 258 11.55 -8.80 16.94
C PRO A 258 12.57 -7.98 16.13
N ARG A 259 13.39 -8.62 15.28
CA ARG A 259 14.41 -7.94 14.45
C ARG A 259 13.75 -6.92 13.51
N PRO A 260 14.50 -5.88 13.09
CA PRO A 260 14.03 -4.95 12.06
C PRO A 260 13.48 -5.68 10.83
N LEU A 261 12.30 -5.24 10.39
CA LEU A 261 11.66 -5.77 9.19
C LEU A 261 12.00 -4.86 8.00
N TRP A 262 12.65 -5.43 7.01
CA TRP A 262 12.99 -4.79 5.75
C TRP A 262 12.08 -5.26 4.63
N ARG A 263 11.66 -4.33 3.77
CA ARG A 263 10.95 -4.61 2.53
C ARG A 263 11.86 -4.32 1.35
N LEU A 264 12.29 -5.36 0.66
CA LEU A 264 13.05 -5.24 -0.57
C LEU A 264 12.07 -5.34 -1.74
N SER A 265 12.07 -4.33 -2.61
CA SER A 265 11.32 -4.34 -3.87
C SER A 265 12.32 -4.45 -5.00
N VAL A 266 12.29 -5.58 -5.71
CA VAL A 266 13.25 -5.95 -6.76
C VAL A 266 12.49 -6.44 -8.00
N PRO A 267 13.12 -6.51 -9.19
CA PRO A 267 12.55 -7.22 -10.32
C PRO A 267 12.20 -8.67 -9.95
N ALA A 268 11.08 -9.20 -10.47
CA ALA A 268 10.70 -10.60 -10.22
C ALA A 268 11.75 -11.61 -10.72
N THR A 269 12.56 -11.22 -11.69
CA THR A 269 13.67 -12.00 -12.26
C THR A 269 14.99 -11.82 -11.50
N ALA A 270 15.03 -11.01 -10.43
CA ALA A 270 16.25 -10.79 -9.67
C ALA A 270 16.74 -12.10 -9.04
N PRO A 271 18.06 -12.36 -9.04
CA PRO A 271 18.61 -13.59 -8.49
C PRO A 271 18.33 -13.72 -6.99
N LEU A 272 18.25 -14.96 -6.50
CA LEU A 272 18.16 -15.29 -5.08
C LEU A 272 19.55 -15.22 -4.44
N ALA A 273 20.14 -14.03 -4.40
CA ALA A 273 21.38 -13.79 -3.68
C ALA A 273 21.16 -13.99 -2.16
N PRO A 274 22.15 -14.55 -1.44
CA PRO A 274 22.08 -14.66 0.02
C PRO A 274 21.81 -13.30 0.67
N LEU A 275 20.85 -13.27 1.58
CA LEU A 275 20.53 -12.10 2.40
C LEU A 275 20.99 -12.33 3.84
N PRO A 276 21.43 -11.29 4.56
CA PRO A 276 21.92 -11.44 5.93
C PRO A 276 20.75 -11.53 6.92
N GLY A 277 20.05 -12.66 6.93
CA GLY A 277 18.91 -12.92 7.81
C GLY A 277 17.86 -13.80 7.16
N ASP A 278 16.68 -13.86 7.79
CA ASP A 278 15.60 -14.73 7.32
C ASP A 278 14.70 -13.97 6.36
N ALA A 279 14.39 -14.63 5.23
CA ALA A 279 13.64 -14.02 4.15
C ALA A 279 12.35 -14.78 3.86
N LEU A 280 11.28 -14.01 3.63
CA LEU A 280 10.04 -14.46 3.03
C LEU A 280 9.93 -13.80 1.66
N ILE A 281 9.62 -14.59 0.64
CA ILE A 281 9.52 -14.10 -0.75
C ILE A 281 8.06 -14.02 -1.14
N ASP A 282 7.59 -12.82 -1.45
CA ASP A 282 6.23 -12.53 -1.86
C ASP A 282 6.23 -11.98 -3.30
N TRP A 283 5.04 -11.78 -3.86
CA TRP A 283 4.84 -11.14 -5.16
C TRP A 283 5.59 -11.85 -6.30
N ALA A 284 5.66 -13.18 -6.24
CA ALA A 284 6.41 -14.01 -7.17
C ALA A 284 7.88 -13.56 -7.34
N GLY A 285 8.53 -13.17 -6.24
CA GLY A 285 9.95 -12.79 -6.23
C GLY A 285 10.21 -11.30 -6.18
N ALA A 286 9.23 -10.48 -6.56
CA ALA A 286 9.40 -9.03 -6.66
C ALA A 286 9.39 -8.32 -5.30
N GLN A 287 8.88 -8.97 -4.26
CA GLN A 287 8.95 -8.49 -2.88
C GLN A 287 9.67 -9.52 -2.03
N ARG A 288 10.64 -9.07 -1.23
CA ARG A 288 11.30 -9.90 -0.24
C ARG A 288 11.20 -9.20 1.10
N TRP A 289 10.51 -9.84 2.04
CA TRP A 289 10.52 -9.44 3.43
C TRP A 289 11.76 -10.04 4.09
N LEU A 290 12.52 -9.24 4.82
CA LEU A 290 13.77 -9.66 5.45
C LEU A 290 13.77 -9.25 6.93
N LYS A 291 13.96 -10.22 7.82
CA LYS A 291 14.28 -9.99 9.23
C LYS A 291 15.80 -9.98 9.38
N SER A 292 16.36 -8.84 9.73
CA SER A 292 17.82 -8.66 9.74
C SER A 292 18.27 -7.55 10.70
N GLU A 293 19.40 -7.80 11.35
CA GLU A 293 20.15 -6.80 12.15
C GLU A 293 21.35 -6.21 11.40
N ALA A 294 21.56 -6.62 10.14
CA ALA A 294 22.64 -6.06 9.33
C ALA A 294 22.44 -4.55 9.15
N ASP A 295 23.55 -3.85 8.94
CA ASP A 295 23.53 -2.41 8.74
C ASP A 295 22.69 -2.04 7.49
N ALA A 296 22.03 -0.90 7.56
CA ALA A 296 21.16 -0.42 6.51
C ALA A 296 21.88 -0.22 5.17
N GLY A 297 23.16 0.14 5.19
CA GLY A 297 23.99 0.32 4.01
C GLY A 297 24.16 -0.99 3.24
N THR A 298 24.50 -2.07 3.94
CA THR A 298 24.62 -3.43 3.37
C THR A 298 23.30 -3.89 2.75
N ILE A 299 22.18 -3.79 3.47
CA ILE A 299 20.88 -4.24 2.95
C ILE A 299 20.47 -3.44 1.70
N ARG A 300 20.66 -2.11 1.71
CA ARG A 300 20.38 -1.24 0.56
C ARG A 300 21.31 -1.51 -0.62
N ALA A 301 22.58 -1.81 -0.37
CA ALA A 301 23.54 -2.17 -1.41
C ALA A 301 23.14 -3.48 -2.11
N LEU A 302 22.74 -4.50 -1.34
CA LEU A 302 22.25 -5.77 -1.88
C LEU A 302 20.97 -5.57 -2.73
N ALA A 303 20.02 -4.77 -2.25
CA ALA A 303 18.80 -4.47 -3.01
C ALA A 303 19.10 -3.69 -4.29
N THR A 304 19.99 -2.70 -4.24
CA THR A 304 20.45 -1.92 -5.41
C THR A 304 21.17 -2.81 -6.42
N ALA A 305 22.05 -3.70 -5.98
CA ALA A 305 22.75 -4.65 -6.83
C ALA A 305 21.77 -5.62 -7.54
N ALA A 306 20.64 -5.92 -6.90
CA ALA A 306 19.54 -6.69 -7.49
C ALA A 306 18.61 -5.84 -8.39
N GLY A 307 18.91 -4.56 -8.63
CA GLY A 307 18.11 -3.65 -9.46
C GLY A 307 16.87 -3.09 -8.77
N GLY A 308 16.86 -3.07 -7.44
CA GLY A 308 15.72 -2.64 -6.62
C GLY A 308 16.10 -1.67 -5.51
N HIS A 309 15.27 -1.60 -4.49
CA HIS A 309 15.47 -0.75 -3.31
C HIS A 309 14.98 -1.44 -2.04
N ALA A 310 15.44 -0.96 -0.88
CA ALA A 310 15.09 -1.49 0.42
C ALA A 310 14.51 -0.40 1.33
N THR A 311 13.37 -0.69 1.95
CA THR A 311 12.76 0.17 2.95
C THR A 311 12.77 -0.54 4.30
N ARG A 312 13.23 0.14 5.36
CA ARG A 312 13.05 -0.34 6.73
C ARG A 312 11.58 -0.17 7.10
N PHE A 313 10.81 -1.25 6.98
CA PHE A 313 9.36 -1.22 7.11
C PHE A 313 8.90 -1.14 8.56
N ARG A 314 9.60 -1.81 9.48
CA ARG A 314 9.45 -1.65 10.94
C ARG A 314 10.83 -1.60 11.59
N ALA A 315 11.00 -0.73 12.57
CA ALA A 315 12.17 -0.73 13.43
C ALA A 315 12.16 -1.95 14.36
N ALA A 316 13.31 -2.26 14.98
CA ALA A 316 13.36 -3.24 16.07
C ALA A 316 12.39 -2.82 17.19
N ALA A 317 11.70 -3.80 17.79
CA ALA A 317 10.94 -3.55 19.02
C ALA A 317 11.92 -3.15 20.13
N GLN A 318 11.85 -1.90 20.58
CA GLN A 318 12.65 -1.27 21.65
C GLN A 318 13.82 -2.12 22.19
N ALA A 319 14.99 -2.03 21.55
CA ALA A 319 16.23 -2.27 22.29
C ALA A 319 16.47 -1.01 23.12
N SER A 320 16.05 -1.03 24.39
CA SER A 320 16.47 -0.07 25.41
C SER A 320 18.00 0.03 25.35
N GLY A 321 18.52 1.10 24.74
CA GLY A 321 19.97 1.36 24.64
C GLY A 321 20.64 1.13 23.27
N SER A 322 19.93 0.80 22.18
CA SER A 322 20.59 0.76 20.88
C SER A 322 20.79 2.17 20.30
N ASN A 323 22.04 2.60 20.19
CA ASN A 323 22.49 3.75 19.40
C ASN A 323 22.26 3.49 17.88
N ILE A 324 21.00 3.32 17.45
CA ILE A 324 20.66 3.31 16.03
C ILE A 324 20.74 4.77 15.57
N THR A 325 21.93 5.15 15.11
CA THR A 325 22.23 6.47 14.54
C THR A 325 21.61 6.64 13.15
N ASP A 326 21.27 5.55 12.44
CA ASP A 326 20.59 5.62 11.14
C ASP A 326 19.06 5.66 11.31
N THR A 327 18.51 6.87 11.28
CA THR A 327 17.06 7.12 11.26
C THR A 327 16.46 6.99 9.85
N GLU A 328 17.27 6.80 8.81
CA GLU A 328 16.76 6.72 7.45
C GLU A 328 15.95 5.45 7.21
N ILE A 329 14.77 5.64 6.62
CA ILE A 329 13.80 4.55 6.41
C ILE A 329 13.81 4.08 4.97
N PHE A 330 13.94 4.99 4.01
CA PHE A 330 13.93 4.68 2.59
C PHE A 330 15.36 4.60 2.04
N THR A 331 15.52 3.98 0.88
CA THR A 331 16.76 4.12 0.11
C THR A 331 16.93 5.60 -0.27
N PRO A 332 18.12 6.20 -0.04
CA PRO A 332 18.40 7.56 -0.45
C PRO A 332 18.15 7.77 -1.94
N LEU A 333 17.56 8.90 -2.30
CA LEU A 333 17.31 9.24 -3.69
C LEU A 333 18.59 9.78 -4.34
N ALA A 334 18.80 9.41 -5.61
CA ALA A 334 19.77 10.12 -6.44
C ALA A 334 19.37 11.60 -6.55
N ALA A 335 20.36 12.51 -6.59
CA ALA A 335 20.12 13.95 -6.58
C ALA A 335 19.09 14.45 -7.63
N PRO A 336 19.05 13.94 -8.88
CA PRO A 336 18.01 14.32 -9.83
C PRO A 336 16.58 13.97 -9.38
N LEU A 337 16.39 12.79 -8.77
CA LEU A 337 15.09 12.34 -8.27
C LEU A 337 14.67 13.15 -7.03
N LEU A 338 15.61 13.43 -6.12
CA LEU A 338 15.34 14.28 -4.96
C LEU A 338 14.86 15.68 -5.38
N ARG A 339 15.52 16.29 -6.37
CA ARG A 339 15.10 17.59 -6.92
C ARG A 339 13.69 17.55 -7.52
N LEU A 340 13.30 16.43 -8.15
CA LEU A 340 11.94 16.27 -8.65
C LEU A 340 10.93 16.19 -7.50
N HIS A 341 11.21 15.41 -6.46
CA HIS A 341 10.36 15.37 -5.25
C HIS A 341 10.20 16.76 -4.61
N GLN A 342 11.30 17.50 -4.46
CA GLN A 342 11.29 18.86 -3.90
C GLN A 342 10.47 19.82 -4.77
N ARG A 343 10.60 19.77 -6.10
CA ARG A 343 9.80 20.60 -7.00
C ARG A 343 8.31 20.29 -6.93
N VAL A 344 7.95 19.00 -6.88
CA VAL A 344 6.56 18.57 -6.70
C VAL A 344 6.01 19.07 -5.37
N LYS A 345 6.76 18.91 -4.28
CA LYS A 345 6.36 19.41 -2.97
C LYS A 345 6.23 20.94 -2.97
N GLN A 346 7.16 21.68 -3.60
CA GLN A 346 7.07 23.13 -3.72
C GLN A 346 5.79 23.59 -4.45
N GLN A 347 5.32 22.83 -5.45
CA GLN A 347 4.10 23.17 -6.18
C GLN A 347 2.84 22.92 -5.36
N LEU A 348 2.79 21.81 -4.61
CA LEU A 348 1.59 21.39 -3.87
C LEU A 348 1.55 21.89 -2.43
N ASP A 349 2.71 22.08 -1.80
CA ASP A 349 2.90 22.41 -0.39
C ASP A 349 4.18 23.27 -0.18
N PRO A 350 4.19 24.53 -0.65
CA PRO A 350 5.38 25.39 -0.66
C PRO A 350 5.90 25.79 0.73
N GLN A 351 5.09 25.64 1.79
CA GLN A 351 5.46 25.96 3.17
C GLN A 351 5.79 24.71 3.98
N HIS A 352 5.88 23.53 3.34
CA HIS A 352 6.14 22.25 4.00
C HIS A 352 5.15 21.97 5.14
N LEU A 353 3.88 22.34 4.94
CA LEU A 353 2.83 22.25 5.93
C LEU A 353 2.51 20.80 6.27
N PHE A 354 2.43 19.91 5.27
CA PHE A 354 1.93 18.55 5.49
C PHE A 354 3.03 17.53 5.70
N ASN A 355 2.96 16.84 6.84
CA ASN A 355 3.84 15.72 7.20
C ASN A 355 5.31 15.97 6.83
N PRO A 356 5.91 17.11 7.22
CA PRO A 356 7.28 17.44 6.85
C PRO A 356 8.24 16.35 7.32
N GLY A 357 9.21 16.01 6.47
CA GLY A 357 10.24 15.03 6.77
C GLY A 357 9.77 13.58 6.80
N ARG A 358 8.48 13.26 6.57
CA ARG A 358 7.95 11.88 6.72
C ARG A 358 8.60 10.89 5.75
N LEU A 359 8.75 11.27 4.48
CA LEU A 359 9.38 10.44 3.45
C LEU A 359 10.91 10.58 3.52
N TYR A 360 11.42 11.79 3.31
CA TYR A 360 12.84 12.11 3.36
C TYR A 360 13.00 13.38 4.19
N ALA A 361 14.10 13.51 4.94
CA ALA A 361 14.32 14.66 5.82
C ALA A 361 14.34 15.99 5.05
N GLU A 362 14.73 15.94 3.78
CA GLU A 362 14.85 17.07 2.85
C GLU A 362 13.52 17.45 2.17
N LEU A 363 12.42 16.76 2.50
CA LEU A 363 11.08 17.04 1.97
C LEU A 363 10.19 17.71 2.99
#